data_AF-N9PUZ1-F1
#
_entry.id   AF-N9PUZ1-F1
#
_cell.length_a   1.000
_cell.length_b   1.000
_cell.length_c   1.000
_cell.angle_alpha   90.00
_cell.angle_beta   90.00
_cell.angle_gamma   90.00
#
_symmetry.space_group_name_H-M   'P 1'
#
loop_
_entity.id
_entity.type
_entity.pdbx_description
1 polymer ?
#
loop_
_entity_poly.entity_id
_entity_poly.type
_entity_poly.pdbx_seq_one_letter_code
_entity_poly.pdbx_strand_id
1 'polypeptide(L)'
;NIIGGITGSIGGGTGGPLGAITHIIGGITGGDLSHNPVTGAIQTGIDVLQGVESLKTNIINTGINTVGGVLSGALPGVHPISDLTHLGTLTFDTSRDTVNGTLEAVSHLAGADVGGAVGSLTGVVGTLIHNGSTASGLVQHAVGDLTNVGGLIGGIGGGTGGPLGSIGNIIGG
;
A
#
# COMPACT_ATOMS: atom_id res chain seq x y z
N ASN A 1 13.74 59.95 -29.70
CA ASN A 1 12.54 59.11 -29.67
C ASN A 1 12.48 58.40 -28.33
N ILE A 2 11.53 58.76 -27.45
CA ILE A 2 11.38 58.19 -26.10
C ILE A 2 11.22 56.66 -26.16
N ILE A 3 10.58 56.16 -27.22
CA ILE A 3 10.35 54.73 -27.45
C ILE A 3 11.66 53.92 -27.52
N GLY A 4 12.70 54.44 -28.18
CA GLY A 4 14.00 53.75 -28.30
C GLY A 4 14.74 53.61 -26.97
N GLY A 5 14.57 54.58 -26.07
CA GLY A 5 15.15 54.54 -24.72
C GLY A 5 14.48 53.53 -23.80
N ILE A 6 13.16 53.36 -23.92
CA ILE A 6 12.37 52.38 -23.15
C ILE A 6 12.63 50.95 -23.64
N THR A 7 12.70 50.73 -24.96
CA THR A 7 13.06 49.42 -25.51
C THR A 7 14.50 49.02 -25.19
N GLY A 8 15.42 49.98 -25.06
CA GLY A 8 16.81 49.71 -24.68
C GLY A 8 17.00 49.39 -23.20
N SER A 9 16.19 50.00 -22.31
CA SER A 9 16.25 49.75 -20.87
C SER A 9 15.48 48.49 -20.44
N ILE A 10 14.42 48.11 -21.17
CA ILE A 10 13.62 46.91 -20.91
C ILE A 10 14.07 45.73 -21.78
N GLY A 11 14.66 45.95 -22.96
CA GLY A 11 15.10 44.89 -23.86
C GLY A 11 16.24 44.06 -23.30
N GLY A 12 16.20 42.74 -23.53
CA GLY A 12 17.05 41.68 -22.94
C GLY A 12 18.54 41.70 -23.28
N GLY A 13 19.16 42.87 -23.43
CA GLY A 13 20.61 43.00 -23.35
C GLY A 13 21.12 42.68 -21.94
N THR A 14 22.39 42.27 -21.84
CA THR A 14 23.08 41.90 -20.60
C THR A 14 23.16 43.10 -19.64
N GLY A 15 22.11 43.33 -18.86
CA GLY A 15 22.05 44.43 -17.88
C GLY A 15 20.68 45.06 -17.67
N GLY A 16 19.69 44.82 -18.54
CA GLY A 16 18.31 45.28 -18.34
C GLY A 16 17.48 44.34 -17.44
N PRO A 17 16.35 44.79 -16.85
CA PRO A 17 15.49 43.97 -15.98
C PRO A 17 15.04 42.66 -16.65
N LEU A 18 14.76 42.70 -17.96
CA LEU A 18 14.35 41.50 -18.71
C LEU A 18 15.52 40.55 -18.98
N GLY A 19 16.75 41.07 -19.07
CA GLY A 19 17.96 40.25 -19.16
C GLY A 19 18.23 39.48 -17.86
N ALA A 20 18.02 40.13 -16.71
CA ALA A 20 18.10 39.48 -15.39
C ALA A 20 17.03 38.38 -15.24
N ILE A 21 15.78 38.67 -15.62
CA ILE A 21 14.68 37.68 -15.62
C ILE A 21 15.01 36.51 -16.56
N THR A 22 15.53 36.79 -17.77
CA THR A 22 15.92 35.73 -18.72
C THR A 22 17.03 34.84 -18.15
N HIS A 23 17.99 35.43 -17.43
CA HIS A 23 19.07 34.68 -16.79
C HIS A 23 18.57 33.82 -15.62
N ILE A 24 17.66 34.37 -14.80
CA ILE A 24 16.99 33.64 -13.72
C ILE A 24 16.19 32.47 -14.30
N ILE A 25 15.30 32.72 -15.26
CA ILE A 25 14.48 31.69 -15.91
C ILE A 25 15.38 30.64 -16.55
N GLY A 26 16.41 31.03 -17.31
CA GLY A 26 17.37 30.11 -17.92
C GLY A 26 18.07 29.22 -16.90
N GLY A 27 18.50 29.79 -15.77
CA GLY A 27 19.10 29.03 -14.67
C GLY A 27 18.15 28.01 -14.03
N ILE A 28 16.85 28.32 -13.94
CA ILE A 28 15.84 27.44 -13.33
C ILE A 28 15.25 26.43 -14.32
N THR A 29 15.20 26.73 -15.63
CA THR A 29 14.50 25.90 -16.64
C THR A 29 15.41 25.14 -17.62
N GLY A 30 16.70 25.46 -17.74
CA GLY A 30 17.51 24.78 -18.77
C GLY A 30 19.03 24.99 -18.77
N GLY A 31 19.59 25.72 -17.81
CA GLY A 31 21.03 25.67 -17.53
C GLY A 31 21.43 24.30 -16.98
N ASP A 32 22.72 23.96 -17.11
CA ASP A 32 23.36 22.72 -16.64
C ASP A 32 22.54 21.99 -15.54
N LEU A 33 21.83 20.93 -15.96
CA LEU A 33 20.91 20.21 -15.09
C LEU A 33 21.61 19.60 -13.87
N SER A 34 22.95 19.47 -13.88
CA SER A 34 23.70 18.93 -12.75
C SER A 34 23.80 19.90 -11.56
N HIS A 35 23.56 21.21 -11.77
CA HIS A 35 23.64 22.25 -10.73
C HIS A 35 22.32 23.02 -10.53
N ASN A 36 21.23 22.56 -11.15
CA ASN A 36 19.93 23.19 -11.00
C ASN A 36 19.27 22.76 -9.66
N PRO A 37 18.82 23.70 -8.81
CA PRO A 37 18.25 23.37 -7.50
C PRO A 37 16.95 22.55 -7.60
N VAL A 38 16.22 22.65 -8.71
CA VAL A 38 15.00 21.90 -8.99
C VAL A 38 15.33 20.46 -9.41
N THR A 39 16.34 20.24 -10.26
CA THR A 39 16.74 18.88 -10.67
C THR A 39 17.36 18.09 -9.52
N GLY A 40 18.10 18.73 -8.61
CA GLY A 40 18.62 18.09 -7.39
C GLY A 40 17.51 17.64 -6.43
N ALA A 41 16.47 18.46 -6.27
CA ALA A 41 15.28 18.09 -5.48
C ALA A 41 14.49 16.95 -6.15
N ILE A 42 14.35 16.98 -7.48
CA ILE A 42 13.72 15.90 -8.26
C ILE A 42 14.52 14.60 -8.13
N GLN A 43 15.85 14.64 -8.27
CA GLN A 43 16.70 13.46 -8.13
C GLN A 43 16.61 12.88 -6.71
N THR A 44 16.66 13.72 -5.68
CA THR A 44 16.44 13.29 -4.29
C THR A 44 15.07 12.62 -4.12
N GLY A 45 14.03 13.18 -4.75
CA GLY A 45 12.69 12.58 -4.77
C GLY A 45 12.66 11.21 -5.46
N ILE A 46 13.37 11.07 -6.57
CA ILE A 46 13.53 9.79 -7.30
C ILE A 46 14.28 8.78 -6.45
N ASP A 47 15.39 9.16 -5.81
CA ASP A 47 16.20 8.28 -4.95
C ASP A 47 15.37 7.77 -3.76
N VAL A 48 14.57 8.65 -3.14
CA VAL A 48 13.62 8.26 -2.09
C VAL A 48 12.55 7.30 -2.63
N LEU A 49 11.99 7.59 -3.80
CA LEU A 49 10.96 6.74 -4.41
C LEU A 49 11.49 5.35 -4.76
N GLN A 50 12.71 5.27 -5.29
CA GLN A 50 13.42 4.01 -5.55
C GLN A 50 13.76 3.26 -4.25
N GLY A 51 14.16 3.99 -3.20
CA GLY A 51 14.35 3.43 -1.87
C GLY A 51 13.08 2.81 -1.30
N VAL A 52 11.94 3.48 -1.47
CA VAL A 52 10.61 2.98 -1.08
C VAL A 52 10.21 1.75 -1.90
N GLU A 53 10.52 1.71 -3.19
CA GLU A 53 10.21 0.57 -4.06
C GLU A 53 11.08 -0.67 -3.73
N SER A 54 12.36 -0.45 -3.42
CA SER A 54 13.26 -1.48 -2.90
C SER A 54 12.81 -1.98 -1.52
N LEU A 55 12.38 -1.07 -0.63
CA LEU A 55 11.86 -1.41 0.68
C LEU A 55 10.58 -2.25 0.58
N LYS A 56 9.64 -1.86 -0.29
CA LYS A 56 8.42 -2.63 -0.57
C LYS A 56 8.76 -4.06 -0.95
N THR A 57 9.68 -4.24 -1.90
CA THR A 57 10.12 -5.56 -2.37
C THR A 57 10.80 -6.36 -1.25
N ASN A 58 11.62 -5.72 -0.42
CA ASN A 58 12.27 -6.34 0.73
C ASN A 58 11.27 -6.79 1.80
N ILE A 59 10.25 -5.99 2.10
CA ILE A 59 9.19 -6.34 3.06
C ILE A 59 8.43 -7.57 2.58
N ILE A 60 8.09 -7.62 1.27
CA ILE A 60 7.40 -8.78 0.68
C ILE A 60 8.28 -10.03 0.76
N ASN A 61 9.53 -9.95 0.29
CA ASN A 61 10.44 -11.09 0.28
C ASN A 61 10.77 -11.57 1.70
N THR A 62 10.98 -10.65 2.64
CA THR A 62 11.19 -10.97 4.06
C THR A 62 9.95 -11.61 4.66
N GLY A 63 8.76 -11.05 4.42
CA GLY A 63 7.49 -11.60 4.89
C GLY A 63 7.26 -13.04 4.41
N ILE A 64 7.49 -13.31 3.12
CA ILE A 64 7.37 -14.65 2.54
C ILE A 64 8.41 -15.60 3.13
N ASN A 65 9.68 -15.19 3.25
CA ASN A 65 10.74 -16.06 3.76
C ASN A 65 10.59 -16.35 5.26
N THR A 66 10.15 -15.36 6.05
CA THR A 66 9.90 -15.54 7.48
C THR A 66 8.69 -16.43 7.72
N VAL A 67 7.56 -16.18 7.05
CA VAL A 67 6.36 -17.02 7.20
C VAL A 67 6.58 -18.41 6.61
N GLY A 68 7.16 -18.53 5.42
CA GLY A 68 7.50 -19.80 4.78
C GLY A 68 8.55 -20.61 5.57
N GLY A 69 9.52 -19.92 6.19
CA GLY A 69 10.59 -20.54 6.98
C GLY A 69 10.16 -21.01 8.37
N VAL A 70 9.30 -20.24 9.06
CA VAL A 70 8.77 -20.60 10.38
C VAL A 70 7.74 -21.74 10.28
N LEU A 71 7.08 -21.92 9.13
CA LEU A 71 5.94 -22.84 8.99
C LEU A 71 6.23 -24.14 8.22
N SER A 72 7.41 -24.34 7.63
CA SER A 72 7.76 -25.66 7.06
C SER A 72 7.94 -26.76 8.13
N GLY A 73 7.94 -26.39 9.41
CA GLY A 73 8.13 -27.31 10.54
C GLY A 73 6.91 -27.62 11.40
N ALA A 74 5.72 -27.06 11.14
CA ALA A 74 4.60 -27.19 12.08
C ALA A 74 3.25 -27.48 11.41
N LEU A 75 2.92 -28.77 11.42
CA LEU A 75 1.58 -29.35 11.63
C LEU A 75 0.68 -29.59 10.40
N PRO A 76 0.51 -30.85 9.95
CA PRO A 76 -0.53 -31.22 9.00
C PRO A 76 -1.90 -31.23 9.68
N GLY A 77 -2.91 -30.62 9.05
CA GLY A 77 -4.32 -30.76 9.43
C GLY A 77 -5.03 -29.53 10.00
N VAL A 78 -4.50 -28.31 9.82
CA VAL A 78 -5.17 -27.08 10.25
C VAL A 78 -5.43 -26.18 9.03
N HIS A 79 -6.70 -25.82 8.78
CA HIS A 79 -7.13 -24.93 7.69
C HIS A 79 -6.82 -23.41 7.84
N PRO A 80 -6.33 -22.86 8.99
CA PRO A 80 -5.95 -21.45 9.12
C PRO A 80 -4.89 -20.96 8.13
N ILE A 81 -4.03 -21.87 7.65
CA ILE A 81 -3.00 -21.54 6.65
C ILE A 81 -3.67 -21.18 5.32
N SER A 82 -4.69 -21.95 4.91
CA SER A 82 -5.44 -21.69 3.68
C SER A 82 -6.23 -20.39 3.76
N ASP A 83 -6.89 -20.12 4.90
CA ASP A 83 -7.68 -18.91 5.08
C ASP A 83 -6.80 -17.65 5.13
N LEU A 84 -5.62 -17.73 5.73
CA LEU A 84 -4.66 -16.63 5.76
C LEU A 84 -4.08 -16.34 4.36
N THR A 85 -3.75 -17.37 3.58
CA THR A 85 -3.32 -17.19 2.19
C THR A 85 -4.44 -16.56 1.36
N HIS A 86 -5.68 -17.03 1.48
CA HIS A 86 -6.82 -16.43 0.77
C HIS A 86 -7.08 -14.97 1.19
N LEU A 87 -6.90 -14.63 2.48
CA LEU A 87 -7.02 -13.25 2.95
C LEU A 87 -5.93 -12.35 2.37
N GLY A 88 -4.70 -12.87 2.26
CA GLY A 88 -3.58 -12.18 1.61
C GLY A 88 -3.87 -11.88 0.13
N THR A 89 -4.32 -12.88 -0.63
CA THR A 89 -4.70 -12.72 -2.04
C THR A 89 -5.86 -11.74 -2.20
N LEU A 90 -6.90 -11.88 -1.37
CA LEU A 90 -8.07 -10.99 -1.38
C LEU A 90 -7.68 -9.53 -1.08
N THR A 91 -6.76 -9.31 -0.13
CA THR A 91 -6.27 -7.97 0.21
C THR A 91 -5.51 -7.35 -0.97
N PHE A 92 -4.69 -8.13 -1.66
CA PHE A 92 -3.96 -7.66 -2.83
C PHE A 92 -4.89 -7.33 -4.01
N ASP A 93 -5.86 -8.20 -4.31
CA ASP A 93 -6.86 -7.96 -5.36
C ASP A 93 -7.74 -6.75 -5.01
N THR A 94 -8.17 -6.61 -3.75
CA THR A 94 -8.89 -5.42 -3.26
C THR A 94 -8.09 -4.15 -3.51
N SER A 95 -6.81 -4.14 -3.14
CA SER A 95 -5.95 -2.98 -3.35
C SER A 95 -5.81 -2.65 -4.83
N ARG A 96 -5.61 -3.67 -5.68
CA ARG A 96 -5.42 -3.47 -7.12
C ARG A 96 -6.68 -2.90 -7.78
N ASP A 97 -7.83 -3.48 -7.50
CA ASP A 97 -9.09 -3.10 -8.13
C ASP A 97 -9.60 -1.76 -7.59
N THR A 98 -9.34 -1.44 -6.31
CA THR A 98 -9.60 -0.12 -5.72
C THR A 98 -8.72 0.96 -6.36
N VAL A 99 -7.42 0.69 -6.55
CA VAL A 99 -6.52 1.63 -7.22
C VAL A 99 -6.94 1.86 -8.67
N ASN A 100 -7.29 0.81 -9.40
CA ASN A 100 -7.74 0.95 -10.78
C ASN A 100 -9.05 1.74 -10.89
N GLY A 101 -10.05 1.43 -10.07
CA GLY A 101 -11.32 2.17 -10.08
C GLY A 101 -11.19 3.61 -9.59
N THR A 102 -10.32 3.90 -8.62
CA THR A 102 -10.05 5.29 -8.19
C THR A 102 -9.29 6.06 -9.26
N LEU A 103 -8.35 5.44 -9.97
CA LEU A 103 -7.63 6.09 -11.06
C LEU A 103 -8.55 6.35 -12.26
N GLU A 104 -9.47 5.43 -12.57
CA GLU A 104 -10.52 5.64 -13.56
C GLU A 104 -11.42 6.81 -13.16
N ALA A 105 -11.80 6.90 -11.88
CA ALA A 105 -12.58 8.03 -11.37
C ALA A 105 -11.86 9.38 -11.53
N VAL A 106 -10.56 9.41 -11.22
CA VAL A 106 -9.71 10.60 -11.41
C VAL A 106 -9.57 10.93 -12.91
N SER A 107 -9.41 9.93 -13.76
CA SER A 107 -9.33 10.08 -15.22
C SER A 107 -10.60 10.68 -15.80
N HIS A 108 -11.78 10.16 -15.41
CA HIS A 108 -13.07 10.73 -15.77
C HIS A 108 -13.23 12.17 -15.29
N LEU A 109 -12.82 12.47 -14.05
CA LEU A 109 -12.89 13.83 -13.51
C LEU A 109 -11.95 14.80 -14.26
N ALA A 110 -10.74 14.37 -14.62
CA ALA A 110 -9.80 15.13 -15.43
C ALA A 110 -10.32 15.37 -16.86
N GLY A 111 -11.13 14.43 -17.38
CA GLY A 111 -11.89 14.57 -18.62
C GLY A 111 -13.19 15.38 -18.51
N ALA A 112 -13.46 15.99 -17.34
CA ALA A 112 -14.69 16.70 -17.01
C ALA A 112 -15.99 15.85 -17.02
N ASP A 113 -15.85 14.52 -16.95
CA ASP A 113 -16.95 13.56 -16.86
C ASP A 113 -17.21 13.16 -15.40
N VAL A 114 -18.01 13.97 -14.72
CA VAL A 114 -18.40 13.73 -13.32
C VAL A 114 -19.27 12.48 -13.18
N GLY A 115 -20.06 12.15 -14.20
CA GLY A 115 -20.92 10.96 -14.19
C GLY A 115 -20.11 9.66 -14.22
N GLY A 116 -19.12 9.59 -15.12
CA GLY A 116 -18.15 8.49 -15.15
C GLY A 116 -17.32 8.39 -13.87
N ALA A 117 -16.88 9.53 -13.33
CA ALA A 117 -16.10 9.56 -12.09
C ALA A 117 -16.88 8.98 -10.89
N VAL A 118 -18.16 9.35 -10.76
CA VAL A 118 -19.05 8.79 -9.74
C VAL A 118 -19.30 7.30 -10.00
N GLY A 119 -19.46 6.88 -11.25
CA GLY A 119 -19.58 5.47 -11.63
C GLY A 119 -18.39 4.64 -11.16
N SER A 120 -17.17 5.04 -11.51
CA SER A 120 -15.95 4.34 -11.09
C SER A 120 -15.78 4.32 -9.56
N LEU A 121 -16.10 5.42 -8.86
CA LEU A 121 -16.04 5.44 -7.40
C LEU A 121 -17.09 4.53 -6.74
N THR A 122 -18.30 4.45 -7.30
CA THR A 122 -19.31 3.48 -6.84
C THR A 122 -18.88 2.04 -7.08
N GLY A 123 -18.16 1.78 -8.18
CA GLY A 123 -17.51 0.51 -8.45
C GLY A 123 -16.47 0.15 -7.39
N VAL A 124 -15.61 1.11 -7.00
CA VAL A 124 -14.64 0.95 -5.91
C VAL A 124 -15.34 0.59 -4.59
N VAL A 125 -16.40 1.31 -4.23
CA VAL A 125 -17.18 1.02 -3.02
C VAL A 125 -17.79 -0.38 -3.08
N GLY A 126 -18.30 -0.79 -4.24
CA GLY A 126 -18.79 -2.14 -4.48
C GLY A 126 -17.72 -3.21 -4.23
N THR A 127 -16.51 -3.00 -4.74
CA THR A 127 -15.35 -3.86 -4.51
C THR A 127 -15.00 -3.95 -3.02
N LEU A 128 -14.95 -2.82 -2.31
CA LEU A 128 -14.68 -2.81 -0.87
C LEU A 128 -15.72 -3.59 -0.08
N ILE A 129 -17.01 -3.44 -0.41
CA ILE A 129 -18.10 -4.15 0.27
C ILE A 129 -18.02 -5.65 -0.01
N HIS A 130 -17.82 -6.05 -1.27
CA HIS A 130 -17.72 -7.45 -1.66
C HIS A 130 -16.53 -8.14 -0.99
N ASN A 131 -15.36 -7.50 -1.03
CA ASN A 131 -14.14 -8.07 -0.44
C ASN A 131 -14.18 -8.00 1.09
N GLY A 132 -14.78 -6.97 1.68
CA GLY A 132 -15.04 -6.91 3.12
C GLY A 132 -15.93 -8.05 3.62
N SER A 133 -16.99 -8.38 2.86
CA SER A 133 -17.84 -9.54 3.17
C SER A 133 -17.07 -10.86 3.07
N THR A 134 -16.24 -11.01 2.04
CA THR A 134 -15.43 -12.23 1.84
C THR A 134 -14.36 -12.37 2.94
N ALA A 135 -13.68 -11.28 3.29
CA ALA A 135 -12.71 -11.25 4.38
C ALA A 135 -13.36 -11.58 5.73
N SER A 136 -14.57 -11.07 5.99
CA SER A 136 -15.35 -11.41 7.19
C SER A 136 -15.68 -12.91 7.25
N GLY A 137 -15.99 -13.55 6.12
CA GLY A 137 -16.19 -14.99 6.04
C GLY A 137 -14.93 -15.79 6.40
N LEU A 138 -13.78 -15.38 5.86
CA LEU A 138 -12.48 -16.00 6.18
C LEU A 138 -12.12 -15.85 7.67
N VAL A 139 -12.37 -14.67 8.26
CA VAL A 139 -12.15 -14.44 9.70
C VAL A 139 -13.06 -15.32 10.55
N GLN A 140 -14.34 -15.48 10.17
CA GLN A 140 -15.26 -16.35 10.89
C GLN A 140 -14.83 -17.82 10.83
N HIS A 141 -14.29 -18.26 9.70
CA HIS A 141 -13.72 -19.61 9.55
C HIS A 141 -12.51 -19.81 10.48
N ALA A 142 -11.54 -18.87 10.45
CA ALA A 142 -10.37 -18.90 11.32
C ALA A 142 -10.72 -18.87 12.83
N VAL A 143 -11.74 -18.07 13.21
CA VAL A 143 -12.24 -18.02 14.60
C VAL A 143 -12.98 -19.30 14.99
N GLY A 144 -13.75 -19.89 14.07
CA GLY A 144 -14.39 -21.18 14.26
C GLY A 144 -13.36 -22.30 14.50
N ASP A 145 -12.33 -22.36 13.65
CA ASP A 145 -11.21 -23.30 13.78
C ASP A 145 -10.49 -23.14 15.12
N LEU A 146 -10.20 -21.91 15.53
CA LEU A 146 -9.56 -21.61 16.82
C LEU A 146 -10.44 -22.01 18.01
N THR A 147 -11.74 -21.76 17.93
CA THR A 147 -12.70 -22.15 18.98
C THR A 147 -12.75 -23.67 19.12
N ASN A 148 -12.67 -24.40 17.99
CA ASN A 148 -12.65 -25.86 17.97
C ASN A 148 -11.36 -26.41 18.64
N VAL A 149 -10.21 -25.77 18.40
CA VAL A 149 -8.94 -26.07 19.10
C VAL A 149 -9.05 -25.74 20.60
N GLY A 150 -9.66 -24.61 20.96
CA GLY A 150 -9.91 -24.24 22.36
C GLY A 150 -10.81 -25.24 23.10
N GLY A 151 -11.83 -25.78 22.42
CA GLY A 151 -12.67 -26.86 22.93
C GLY A 151 -11.91 -28.17 23.15
N LEU A 152 -10.99 -28.51 22.24
CA LEU A 152 -10.11 -29.67 22.40
C LEU A 152 -9.16 -29.50 23.59
N ILE A 153 -8.50 -28.36 23.72
CA ILE A 153 -7.59 -28.08 24.85
C ILE A 153 -8.38 -28.02 26.18
N GLY A 154 -9.56 -27.42 26.18
CA GLY A 154 -10.45 -27.40 27.35
C GLY A 154 -10.92 -28.80 27.76
N GLY A 155 -11.20 -29.68 26.78
CA GLY A 155 -11.55 -31.08 27.03
C GLY A 155 -10.38 -31.92 27.57
N ILE A 156 -9.15 -31.61 27.18
CA ILE A 156 -7.94 -32.26 27.70
C ILE A 156 -7.58 -31.69 29.09
N GLY A 157 -7.82 -30.39 29.34
CA GLY A 157 -7.18 -29.59 30.38
C GLY A 157 -7.70 -29.62 31.82
N GLY A 158 -8.92 -30.10 32.12
CA GLY A 158 -9.32 -30.15 33.55
C GLY A 158 -10.79 -30.13 33.94
N GLY A 159 -11.74 -30.45 33.06
CA GLY A 159 -13.10 -30.79 33.53
C GLY A 159 -13.10 -32.15 34.26
N THR A 160 -13.94 -32.31 35.28
CA THR A 160 -14.21 -33.63 35.90
C THR A 160 -14.76 -34.58 34.83
N GLY A 161 -13.89 -35.43 34.28
CA GLY A 161 -14.20 -36.35 33.17
C GLY A 161 -13.25 -36.24 31.95
N GLY A 162 -12.41 -35.21 31.87
CA GLY A 162 -11.37 -35.10 30.83
C GLY A 162 -10.13 -35.96 31.15
N PRO A 163 -9.31 -36.35 30.14
CA PRO A 163 -8.15 -37.22 30.33
C PRO A 163 -7.17 -36.74 31.41
N LEU A 164 -6.81 -35.44 31.47
CA LEU A 164 -5.92 -34.92 32.51
C LEU A 164 -6.61 -34.76 33.87
N GLY A 165 -7.92 -34.50 33.90
CA GLY A 165 -8.71 -34.49 35.14
C GLY A 165 -8.74 -35.87 35.80
N SER A 166 -8.90 -36.92 35.01
CA SER A 166 -8.79 -38.31 35.48
C SER A 166 -7.39 -38.67 35.95
N ILE A 167 -6.33 -38.18 35.28
CA ILE A 167 -4.94 -38.38 35.72
C ILE A 167 -4.66 -37.63 37.04
N GLY A 168 -5.17 -36.42 37.21
CA GLY A 168 -5.07 -35.68 38.48
C GLY A 168 -5.70 -36.44 39.66
N ASN A 169 -6.84 -37.09 39.43
CA ASN A 169 -7.49 -37.94 40.43
C ASN A 169 -6.71 -39.23 40.73
N ILE A 170 -5.94 -39.75 39.76
CA ILE A 170 -5.09 -40.94 39.95
C ILE A 170 -3.83 -40.61 40.75
N ILE A 171 -3.24 -39.42 40.56
CA ILE A 171 -1.99 -39.02 41.22
C ILE A 171 -2.24 -38.34 42.58
N GLY A 172 -3.39 -37.66 42.75
CA GLY A 172 -3.76 -36.97 43.98
C GLY A 172 -4.53 -37.82 45.01
N GLY A 173 -4.80 -39.09 44.69
CA GLY A 173 -5.46 -40.07 45.57
C GLY A 173 -4.48 -40.93 46.36
#